data_AF-A0A957NYV3-F1
#
_entry.id   AF-A0A957NYV3-F1
#
_cell.length_a   1.000
_cell.length_b   1.000
_cell.length_c   1.000
_cell.angle_alpha   90.00
_cell.angle_beta   90.00
_cell.angle_gamma   90.00
#
_symmetry.space_group_name_H-M   'P 1'
#
loop_
_entity.id
_entity.type
_entity.pdbx_description
1 polymer ?
#
loop_
_entity_poly.entity_id
_entity_poly.type
_entity_poly.pdbx_seq_one_letter_code
_entity_poly.pdbx_strand_id
1 'polypeptide(L)'
;FDWLVLRPSPNLNGVAGGWRAVQNIGGIGNVTFLPPTNLDHPPVALDTGPGNALIDWAVTTATDGRLAYDQDGQIAAAGRVHHGLLEEWLTLPYFEQPLPKTTGRELFSTTLAQQWRQQAVGLGLTDADFVATLT
;
A
#
# COMPACT_ATOMS: atom_id res chain seq x y z
N PHE A 1 -6.71 -9.86 -20.41
CA PHE A 1 -6.84 -8.46 -19.99
C PHE A 1 -6.09 -7.63 -21.01
N ASP A 2 -6.78 -6.85 -21.84
CA ASP A 2 -6.13 -6.06 -22.89
C ASP A 2 -5.69 -4.71 -22.29
N TRP A 3 -4.42 -4.63 -21.93
CA TRP A 3 -3.81 -3.45 -21.35
C TRP A 3 -3.76 -2.27 -22.35
N LEU A 4 -4.02 -2.51 -23.64
CA LEU A 4 -4.18 -1.46 -24.64
C LEU A 4 -5.32 -0.49 -24.28
N VAL A 5 -6.36 -0.95 -23.56
CA VAL A 5 -7.49 -0.11 -23.14
C VAL A 5 -7.09 0.90 -22.05
N LEU A 6 -6.01 0.63 -21.31
CA LEU A 6 -5.48 1.52 -20.27
C LEU A 6 -4.40 2.49 -20.81
N ARG A 7 -3.89 2.24 -22.03
CA ARG A 7 -2.94 3.15 -22.68
C ARG A 7 -3.62 4.49 -23.00
N PRO A 8 -2.90 5.62 -22.89
CA PRO A 8 -3.40 6.88 -23.39
C PRO A 8 -3.77 6.75 -24.87
N SER A 9 -4.92 7.31 -25.26
CA SER A 9 -5.00 7.93 -26.58
C SER A 9 -3.85 8.94 -26.69
N PRO A 10 -3.19 9.10 -27.85
CA PRO A 10 -2.10 10.06 -28.04
C PRO A 10 -2.40 11.48 -27.53
N ASN A 11 -3.70 11.83 -27.38
CA ASN A 11 -4.20 13.11 -26.90
C ASN A 11 -5.31 12.96 -25.82
N LEU A 12 -5.13 12.15 -24.78
CA LEU A 12 -6.08 12.14 -23.66
C LEU A 12 -5.96 13.45 -22.84
N ASN A 13 -7.00 14.28 -22.83
CA ASN A 13 -7.03 15.59 -22.12
C ASN A 13 -5.92 16.58 -22.51
N GLY A 14 -5.42 16.52 -23.75
CA GLY A 14 -4.36 17.42 -24.23
C GLY A 14 -2.96 17.13 -23.67
N VAL A 15 -2.80 16.01 -22.94
CA VAL A 15 -1.49 15.53 -22.51
C VAL A 15 -0.93 14.61 -23.60
N ALA A 16 0.25 14.95 -24.12
CA ALA A 16 0.96 14.11 -25.07
C ALA A 16 1.20 12.70 -24.47
N GLY A 17 1.03 11.65 -25.28
CA GLY A 17 1.23 10.27 -24.86
C GLY A 17 2.57 10.05 -24.13
N GLY A 18 2.51 9.42 -22.95
CA GLY A 18 3.65 9.21 -22.05
C GLY A 18 3.46 7.95 -21.21
N TRP A 19 4.43 7.64 -20.36
CA TRP A 19 4.31 6.55 -19.39
C TRP A 19 3.13 6.79 -18.44
N ARG A 20 2.42 5.72 -18.07
CA ARG A 20 1.38 5.75 -17.05
C ARG A 20 1.67 4.73 -15.96
N ALA A 21 1.19 5.00 -14.75
CA ALA A 21 1.13 4.03 -13.68
C ALA A 21 -0.35 3.83 -13.30
N VAL A 22 -0.75 2.58 -13.16
CA VAL A 22 -2.06 2.19 -12.62
C VAL A 22 -1.81 1.55 -11.27
N GLN A 23 -2.17 2.27 -10.20
CA GLN A 23 -2.03 1.79 -8.83
C GLN A 23 -3.35 1.17 -8.37
N ASN A 24 -3.29 -0.08 -7.95
CA ASN A 24 -4.35 -0.73 -7.19
C ASN A 24 -3.97 -0.75 -5.71
N ILE A 25 -4.91 -0.39 -4.82
CA ILE A 25 -4.74 -0.43 -3.37
C ILE A 25 -5.81 -1.35 -2.81
N GLY A 26 -5.57 -2.66 -2.92
CA GLY A 26 -6.39 -3.69 -2.27
C GLY A 26 -5.80 -4.07 -0.92
N GLY A 27 -5.96 -5.32 -0.47
CA GLY A 27 -5.22 -5.81 0.69
C GLY A 27 -3.70 -5.72 0.52
N ILE A 28 -3.24 -5.96 -0.71
CA ILE A 28 -1.88 -5.72 -1.19
C ILE A 28 -1.94 -4.60 -2.24
N GLY A 29 -1.00 -3.68 -2.19
CA GLY A 29 -0.82 -2.65 -3.20
C GLY A 29 -0.04 -3.20 -4.39
N ASN A 30 -0.44 -2.86 -5.60
CA ASN A 30 0.33 -3.17 -6.81
C ASN A 30 0.26 -2.04 -7.82
N VAL A 31 1.33 -1.89 -8.59
CA VAL A 31 1.42 -0.89 -9.64
C VAL A 31 1.74 -1.56 -10.97
N THR A 32 1.04 -1.14 -12.02
CA THR A 32 1.36 -1.48 -13.40
C THR A 32 1.83 -0.25 -14.15
N PHE A 33 3.08 -0.25 -14.61
CA PHE A 33 3.63 0.75 -15.50
C PHE A 33 3.32 0.41 -16.96
N LEU A 34 2.65 1.33 -17.64
CA LEU A 34 2.22 1.22 -19.03
C LEU A 34 3.09 2.14 -19.90
N PRO A 35 3.79 1.59 -20.92
CA PRO A 35 4.58 2.40 -21.83
C PRO A 35 3.70 3.19 -22.81
N PRO A 36 4.24 4.31 -23.35
CA PRO A 36 3.64 5.03 -24.47
C PRO A 36 3.29 4.11 -25.65
N THR A 37 2.30 4.49 -26.45
CA THR A 37 1.85 3.69 -27.62
C THR A 37 2.89 3.59 -28.73
N ASN A 38 3.80 4.56 -28.82
CA ASN A 38 4.91 4.58 -29.79
C ASN A 38 6.17 3.86 -29.28
N LEU A 39 6.15 3.32 -28.06
CA LEU A 39 7.25 2.56 -27.50
C LEU A 39 6.89 1.07 -27.50
N ASP A 40 7.71 0.27 -28.19
CA ASP A 40 7.61 -1.19 -28.16
C ASP A 40 8.26 -1.73 -26.89
N HIS A 41 7.54 -1.60 -25.78
CA HIS A 41 7.92 -2.10 -24.47
C HIS A 41 6.69 -2.78 -23.84
N PRO A 42 6.83 -3.89 -23.12
CA PRO A 42 5.71 -4.51 -22.40
C PRO A 42 5.38 -3.73 -21.11
N PRO A 43 4.16 -3.83 -20.58
CA PRO A 43 3.87 -3.36 -19.23
C PRO A 43 4.75 -4.05 -18.18
N VAL A 44 5.09 -3.33 -17.11
CA VAL A 44 5.78 -3.89 -15.95
C VAL A 44 4.86 -3.78 -14.75
N ALA A 45 4.60 -4.89 -14.07
CA ALA A 45 3.78 -4.93 -12.87
C ALA A 45 4.56 -5.50 -11.69
N LEU A 46 4.28 -4.97 -10.50
CA LEU A 46 4.84 -5.44 -9.24
C LEU A 46 3.87 -5.19 -8.10
N ASP A 47 4.00 -5.97 -7.05
CA ASP A 47 3.42 -5.60 -5.76
C ASP A 47 4.33 -4.57 -5.08
N THR A 48 3.72 -3.55 -4.48
CA THR A 48 4.43 -2.49 -3.76
C THR A 48 4.59 -2.82 -2.28
N GLY A 49 3.77 -3.73 -1.75
CA GLY A 49 3.71 -4.10 -0.33
C GLY A 49 2.27 -4.16 0.18
N PRO A 50 2.05 -3.99 1.49
CA PRO A 50 0.70 -3.99 2.04
C PRO A 50 -0.07 -2.80 1.45
N GLY A 51 -1.33 -3.03 1.10
CA GLY A 51 -2.31 -1.97 0.93
C GLY A 51 -3.13 -1.87 2.21
N ASN A 52 -4.43 -2.13 2.12
CA ASN A 52 -5.34 -1.99 3.25
C ASN A 52 -5.27 -3.14 4.27
N ALA A 53 -4.62 -4.28 3.97
CA ALA A 53 -4.73 -5.47 4.83
C ALA A 53 -4.29 -5.25 6.29
N LEU A 54 -3.23 -4.46 6.51
CA LEU A 54 -2.73 -4.16 7.86
C LEU A 54 -3.58 -3.05 8.52
N ILE A 55 -4.04 -2.06 7.75
CA ILE A 55 -4.92 -0.98 8.20
C ILE A 55 -6.26 -1.56 8.68
N ASP A 56 -6.90 -2.39 7.85
CA ASP A 56 -8.16 -3.07 8.16
C ASP A 56 -8.05 -3.90 9.44
N TRP A 57 -6.94 -4.63 9.61
CA TRP A 57 -6.66 -5.39 10.83
C TRP A 57 -6.51 -4.49 12.05
N ALA A 58 -5.77 -3.38 11.93
CA ALA A 58 -5.56 -2.43 13.02
C ALA A 58 -6.87 -1.77 13.44
N VAL A 59 -7.70 -1.35 12.49
CA VAL A 59 -9.02 -0.75 12.77
C VAL A 59 -9.97 -1.75 13.41
N THR A 60 -10.03 -2.97 12.88
CA THR A 60 -10.84 -4.05 13.48
C THR A 60 -10.42 -4.29 14.92
N THR A 61 -9.11 -4.30 15.20
CA THR A 61 -8.58 -4.50 16.54
C THR A 61 -8.88 -3.31 17.47
N ALA A 62 -8.65 -2.08 17.02
CA ALA A 62 -8.85 -0.85 17.80
C ALA A 62 -10.32 -0.58 18.16
N THR A 63 -11.25 -1.13 17.38
CA THR A 63 -12.69 -0.89 17.54
C THR A 63 -13.43 -2.09 18.13
N ASP A 64 -12.73 -3.13 18.57
CA ASP A 64 -13.29 -4.40 19.02
C ASP A 64 -14.25 -5.01 18.00
N GLY A 65 -13.89 -4.92 16.71
CA GLY A 65 -14.64 -5.47 15.59
C GLY A 65 -15.84 -4.63 15.12
N ARG A 66 -16.07 -3.44 15.67
CA ARG A 66 -17.18 -2.56 15.22
C ARG A 66 -16.97 -2.01 13.82
N LEU A 67 -15.74 -1.71 13.44
CA LEU A 67 -15.37 -1.27 12.09
C LEU A 67 -14.43 -2.30 11.45
N ALA A 68 -14.57 -2.50 10.14
CA ALA A 68 -13.73 -3.45 9.39
C ALA A 68 -12.59 -2.79 8.61
N TYR A 69 -12.64 -1.46 8.42
CA TYR A 69 -11.68 -0.66 7.67
C TYR A 69 -11.73 0.80 8.15
N ASP A 70 -10.69 1.59 7.84
CA ASP A 70 -10.68 3.02 8.16
C ASP A 70 -11.52 3.80 7.15
N GLN A 71 -12.76 4.13 7.53
CA GLN A 71 -13.66 4.82 6.63
C GLN A 71 -13.14 6.23 6.34
N ASP A 72 -12.87 6.50 5.06
CA ASP A 72 -12.32 7.77 4.55
C ASP A 72 -11.00 8.19 5.21
N GLY A 73 -10.26 7.25 5.82
CA GLY A 73 -8.99 7.54 6.51
C GLY A 73 -9.16 8.34 7.81
N GLN A 74 -10.35 8.34 8.43
CA GLN A 74 -10.66 9.19 9.57
C GLN A 74 -9.83 8.85 10.82
N ILE A 75 -9.57 7.56 11.09
CA ILE A 75 -8.79 7.12 12.24
C ILE A 75 -7.32 7.48 12.03
N ALA A 76 -6.77 7.18 10.84
CA ALA A 76 -5.41 7.55 10.47
C ALA A 76 -5.19 9.07 10.56
N ALA A 77 -6.13 9.87 10.04
CA ALA A 77 -6.02 11.34 10.06
C ALA A 77 -6.10 11.94 11.47
N ALA A 78 -6.69 11.23 12.44
CA ALA A 78 -6.72 11.65 13.84
C ALA A 78 -5.45 11.29 14.61
N GLY A 79 -4.65 10.34 14.10
CA GLY A 79 -3.38 9.91 14.67
C GLY A 79 -2.19 10.74 14.19
N ARG A 80 -1.02 10.41 14.72
CA ARG A 80 0.27 10.94 14.27
C ARG A 80 1.18 9.80 13.87
N VAL A 81 1.76 9.92 12.67
CA VAL A 81 2.75 8.96 12.17
C VAL A 81 3.96 8.94 13.11
N HIS A 82 4.34 7.75 13.58
CA HIS A 82 5.59 7.55 14.31
C HIS A 82 6.71 7.19 13.33
N HIS A 83 7.44 8.21 12.86
CA HIS A 83 8.47 8.07 11.82
C HIS A 83 9.54 7.00 12.12
N GLY A 84 9.98 6.85 13.37
CA GLY A 84 11.00 5.84 13.71
C GLY A 84 10.53 4.40 13.52
N LEU A 85 9.22 4.12 13.69
CA LEU A 85 8.67 2.79 13.44
C LEU A 85 8.44 2.58 11.95
N LEU A 86 7.94 3.61 11.25
CA LEU A 86 7.78 3.58 9.80
C LEU A 86 9.11 3.29 9.10
N GLU A 87 10.18 3.99 9.48
CA GLU A 87 11.52 3.76 8.95
C GLU A 87 12.01 2.34 9.25
N GLU A 88 11.84 1.85 10.47
CA GLU A 88 12.18 0.46 10.85
C GLU A 88 11.42 -0.56 10.00
N TRP A 89 10.11 -0.41 9.84
CA TRP A 89 9.27 -1.35 9.10
C TRP A 89 9.58 -1.36 7.60
N LEU A 90 9.97 -0.21 7.04
CA LEU A 90 10.42 -0.10 5.65
C LEU A 90 11.78 -0.75 5.39
N THR A 91 12.52 -1.18 6.43
CA THR A 91 13.73 -2.02 6.28
C THR A 91 13.42 -3.49 6.02
N LEU A 92 12.15 -3.90 6.02
CA LEU A 92 11.77 -5.29 5.73
C LEU A 92 12.34 -5.70 4.35
N PRO A 93 13.05 -6.85 4.24
CA PRO A 93 13.81 -7.19 3.02
C PRO A 93 13.01 -7.18 1.72
N TYR A 94 11.69 -7.36 1.80
CA TYR A 94 10.79 -7.27 0.65
C TYR A 94 10.85 -5.92 -0.07
N PHE A 95 11.01 -4.81 0.66
CA PHE A 95 11.06 -3.48 0.05
C PHE A 95 12.31 -3.28 -0.81
N GLU A 96 13.41 -3.97 -0.48
CA GLU A 96 14.69 -3.93 -1.22
C GLU A 96 14.80 -4.92 -2.39
N GLN A 97 13.82 -5.82 -2.56
CA GLN A 97 13.87 -6.82 -3.63
C GLN A 97 13.84 -6.17 -5.04
N PRO A 98 14.63 -6.68 -6.00
CA PRO A 98 14.57 -6.26 -7.39
C PRO A 98 13.26 -6.71 -8.06
N LEU A 99 12.95 -6.14 -9.22
CA LEU A 99 11.81 -6.55 -10.03
C LEU A 99 12.14 -7.81 -10.86
N PRO A 100 11.14 -8.69 -11.15
CA PRO A 100 9.76 -8.63 -10.68
C PRO A 100 9.62 -9.12 -9.24
N LYS A 101 8.72 -8.50 -8.45
CA LYS A 101 8.41 -8.95 -7.09
C LYS A 101 6.90 -8.99 -6.84
N THR A 102 6.49 -10.00 -6.06
CA THR A 102 5.11 -10.22 -5.63
C THR A 102 5.08 -10.56 -4.14
N THR A 103 3.96 -10.30 -3.49
CA THR A 103 3.73 -10.60 -2.07
C THR A 103 2.25 -10.81 -1.80
N GLY A 104 1.95 -11.12 -0.55
CA GLY A 104 0.62 -11.45 -0.10
C GLY A 104 0.50 -11.36 1.41
N ARG A 105 -0.62 -11.91 1.89
CA ARG A 105 -0.94 -12.00 3.31
C ARG A 105 -0.04 -12.99 4.06
N GLU A 106 0.78 -13.77 3.35
CA GLU A 106 1.82 -14.61 3.92
C GLU A 106 2.95 -13.80 4.56
N LEU A 107 3.38 -12.70 3.93
CA LEU A 107 4.40 -11.81 4.49
C LEU A 107 3.74 -10.72 5.34
N PHE A 108 2.80 -9.98 4.75
CA PHE A 108 2.03 -8.93 5.44
C PHE A 108 0.84 -9.55 6.17
N SER A 109 1.17 -10.42 7.11
CA SER A 109 0.23 -11.27 7.86
C SER A 109 -0.32 -10.59 9.11
N THR A 110 -1.36 -11.19 9.69
CA THR A 110 -1.89 -10.78 11.00
C THR A 110 -0.85 -10.93 12.10
N THR A 111 0.06 -11.90 11.99
CA THR A 111 1.19 -12.08 12.94
C THR A 111 2.13 -10.89 12.89
N LEU A 112 2.49 -10.41 11.69
CA LEU A 112 3.33 -9.21 11.55
C LEU A 112 2.62 -7.97 12.12
N ALA A 113 1.34 -7.82 11.82
CA ALA A 113 0.52 -6.73 12.35
C ALA A 113 0.48 -6.72 13.89
N GLN A 114 0.37 -7.88 14.53
CA GLN A 114 0.42 -8.03 15.99
C GLN A 114 1.79 -7.62 16.56
N GLN A 115 2.89 -8.02 15.91
CA GLN A 115 4.24 -7.64 16.33
C GLN A 115 4.45 -6.13 16.26
N TRP A 116 4.07 -5.50 15.14
CA TRP A 116 4.15 -4.05 14.96
C TRP A 116 3.27 -3.30 15.95
N ARG A 117 2.07 -3.82 16.25
CA ARG A 117 1.21 -3.24 17.30
C ARG A 117 1.86 -3.31 18.68
N GLN A 118 2.53 -4.42 19.02
CA GLN A 118 3.24 -4.54 20.29
C GLN A 118 4.37 -3.51 20.41
N GLN A 119 5.11 -3.26 19.33
CA GLN A 119 6.13 -2.19 19.30
C GLN A 119 5.50 -0.82 19.55
N ALA A 120 4.41 -0.50 18.84
CA ALA A 120 3.68 0.76 19.00
C ALA A 120 3.16 0.96 20.44
N VAL A 121 2.54 -0.07 21.03
CA VAL A 121 2.08 -0.05 22.43
C VAL A 121 3.25 0.13 23.40
N GLY A 122 4.38 -0.52 23.16
CA GLY A 122 5.60 -0.36 23.97
C GLY A 122 6.16 1.06 23.97
N LEU A 123 5.87 1.84 22.93
CA LEU A 123 6.22 3.25 22.80
C LEU A 123 5.11 4.20 23.29
N GLY A 124 3.99 3.67 23.80
CA GLY A 124 2.87 4.47 24.30
C GLY A 124 2.02 5.12 23.21
N LEU A 125 2.08 4.61 21.97
CA LEU A 125 1.26 5.10 20.86
C LEU A 125 -0.21 4.71 21.05
N THR A 126 -1.10 5.61 20.63
CA THR A 126 -2.54 5.30 20.58
C THR A 126 -2.85 4.37 19.40
N ASP A 127 -4.03 3.74 19.40
CA ASP A 127 -4.47 2.97 18.24
C ASP A 127 -4.59 3.86 16.97
N ALA A 128 -4.95 5.14 17.13
CA ALA A 128 -4.99 6.09 16.01
C ALA A 128 -3.58 6.37 15.46
N ASP A 129 -2.56 6.53 16.31
CA ASP A 129 -1.17 6.69 15.87
C ASP A 129 -0.66 5.43 15.16
N PHE A 130 -1.05 4.24 15.64
CA PHE A 130 -0.70 2.98 14.99
C PHE A 130 -1.34 2.86 13.60
N VAL A 131 -2.64 3.14 13.49
CA VAL A 131 -3.35 3.17 12.19
C VAL A 131 -2.73 4.22 11.26
N ALA A 132 -2.40 5.41 11.77
CA ALA A 132 -1.73 6.46 11.01
C ALA A 132 -0.34 6.03 10.51
N THR A 133 0.42 5.30 11.32
CA THR A 133 1.78 4.84 10.95
C THR A 133 1.73 3.72 9.91
N LEU A 134 0.63 2.95 9.84
CA LEU A 134 0.41 1.93 8.82
C LEU A 134 -0.11 2.47 7.47
N THR A 135 -0.68 3.69 7.47
CA THR A 135 -1.35 4.32 6.31
C THR A 135 -0.37 5.17 5.51
#